data_AF-A0A6V7HSR3-F1
#
_entry.id   AF-A0A6V7HSR3-F1
#
_cell.length_a   1.000
_cell.length_b   1.000
_cell.length_c   1.000
_cell.angle_alpha   90.00
_cell.angle_beta   90.00
_cell.angle_gamma   90.00
#
_symmetry.space_group_name_H-M   'P 1'
#
loop_
_entity.id
_entity.type
_entity.pdbx_description
1 polymer ?
#
loop_
_entity_poly.entity_id
_entity_poly.type
_entity_poly.pdbx_seq_one_letter_code
_entity_poly.pdbx_strand_id
1 'polypeptide(L)'
;YYRVNYDKTNWDLLTKFLQSSNFEQIPKINRAQLIDDALNLARVGQLEYKVALDLIKYLKAEYDYIPWYSAFQGLGFLQRVLASSKIYSNFK
;
A
#
# COMPACT_ATOMS: atom_id res chain seq x y z
N TYR A 1 -17.76 -3.60 -8.64
CA TYR A 1 -16.57 -3.29 -7.82
C TYR A 1 -15.34 -3.71 -8.62
N TYR A 2 -14.36 -2.83 -8.81
CA TYR A 2 -13.17 -3.05 -9.66
C TYR A 2 -11.91 -2.52 -8.98
N ARG A 3 -10.74 -3.02 -9.40
CA ARG A 3 -9.41 -2.54 -8.99
C ARG A 3 -8.84 -1.64 -10.06
N VAL A 4 -8.05 -0.64 -9.67
CA VAL A 4 -7.37 0.25 -10.62
C VAL A 4 -5.88 0.00 -10.58
N ASN A 5 -5.31 -0.30 -11.75
CA ASN A 5 -3.87 -0.36 -11.93
C ASN A 5 -3.42 0.83 -12.79
N TYR A 6 -2.35 1.48 -12.38
CA TYR A 6 -1.72 2.57 -13.10
C TYR A 6 -0.38 2.13 -13.66
N ASP A 7 0.15 2.85 -14.64
CA ASP A 7 1.55 2.71 -15.01
C ASP A 7 2.48 3.12 -13.85
N LYS A 8 3.75 2.75 -13.97
CA LYS A 8 4.77 3.00 -12.95
C LYS A 8 4.93 4.48 -12.63
N THR A 9 4.87 5.36 -13.63
CA THR A 9 5.01 6.80 -13.44
C THR A 9 3.87 7.35 -12.59
N ASN A 10 2.64 6.92 -12.85
CA ASN A 10 1.48 7.32 -12.06
C ASN A 10 1.53 6.76 -10.63
N TRP A 11 1.97 5.52 -10.42
CA TRP A 11 2.21 4.99 -9.08
C TRP A 11 3.29 5.78 -8.32
N ASP A 12 4.36 6.19 -8.99
CA ASP A 12 5.41 7.02 -8.38
C ASP A 12 4.88 8.42 -8.01
N LEU A 13 4.04 9.02 -8.84
CA LEU A 13 3.39 10.31 -8.54
C LEU A 13 2.42 10.21 -7.37
N LEU A 14 1.59 9.16 -7.33
CA LEU A 14 0.67 8.90 -6.21
C LEU A 14 1.44 8.67 -4.91
N THR A 15 2.51 7.87 -4.95
CA THR A 15 3.38 7.63 -3.80
C THR A 15 3.97 8.94 -3.27
N LYS A 16 4.53 9.78 -4.16
CA LYS A 16 5.07 11.09 -3.78
C LYS A 16 4.01 12.01 -3.17
N PHE A 17 2.80 12.03 -3.73
CA PHE A 17 1.72 12.85 -3.22
C PHE A 17 1.25 12.37 -1.84
N LEU A 18 1.07 11.06 -1.66
CA LEU A 18 0.67 10.47 -0.38
C LEU A 18 1.71 10.71 0.73
N GLN A 19 2.99 10.76 0.39
CA GLN A 19 4.06 11.07 1.34
C GLN A 19 4.25 12.57 1.61
N SER A 20 3.49 13.44 0.94
CA SER A 20 3.52 14.88 1.19
C SER A 20 2.63 15.30 2.36
N SER A 21 2.78 16.53 2.84
CA SER A 21 1.87 17.13 3.83
C SER A 21 0.44 17.34 3.33
N ASN A 22 0.19 17.15 2.03
CA ASN A 22 -1.09 17.43 1.38
C ASN A 22 -1.90 16.16 1.10
N PHE A 23 -1.48 15.00 1.63
CA PHE A 23 -2.11 13.71 1.31
C PHE A 23 -3.61 13.66 1.62
N GLU A 24 -4.08 14.45 2.60
CA GLU A 24 -5.49 14.56 2.98
C GLU A 24 -6.40 15.14 1.87
N GLN A 25 -5.82 15.78 0.85
CA GLN A 25 -6.57 16.20 -0.34
C GLN A 25 -7.12 14.99 -1.12
N ILE A 26 -6.49 13.82 -1.01
CA ILE A 26 -7.09 12.56 -1.47
C ILE A 26 -8.02 12.07 -0.37
N PRO A 27 -9.33 11.87 -0.63
CA PRO A 27 -10.26 11.39 0.37
C PRO A 27 -9.82 10.05 0.98
N LYS A 28 -10.10 9.84 2.28
CA LYS A 28 -9.68 8.63 3.00
C LYS A 28 -10.11 7.31 2.35
N ILE A 29 -11.27 7.28 1.69
CA ILE A 29 -11.77 6.11 0.96
C ILE A 29 -10.85 5.82 -0.24
N ASN A 30 -10.44 6.85 -0.98
CA ASN A 30 -9.53 6.72 -2.10
C ASN A 30 -8.12 6.32 -1.64
N ARG A 31 -7.62 6.85 -0.53
CA ARG A 31 -6.32 6.42 0.04
C ARG A 31 -6.35 4.94 0.43
N ALA A 32 -7.44 4.52 1.07
CA ALA A 32 -7.65 3.12 1.41
C ALA A 32 -7.77 2.20 0.18
N GLN A 33 -8.42 2.68 -0.88
CA GLN A 33 -8.48 1.97 -2.16
C GLN A 33 -7.11 1.86 -2.82
N LEU A 34 -6.30 2.93 -2.82
CA LEU A 34 -4.93 2.92 -3.37
C LEU A 34 -4.06 1.88 -2.66
N ILE A 35 -4.15 1.79 -1.32
CA ILE A 35 -3.45 0.77 -0.55
C ILE A 35 -3.93 -0.64 -0.91
N ASP A 36 -5.25 -0.86 -0.93
CA ASP A 36 -5.82 -2.18 -1.21
C ASP A 36 -5.46 -2.63 -2.64
N ASP A 37 -5.61 -1.75 -3.63
CA ASP A 37 -5.25 -2.04 -5.01
C ASP A 37 -3.76 -2.32 -5.14
N ALA A 38 -2.88 -1.47 -4.59
CA ALA A 38 -1.43 -1.68 -4.67
C ALA A 38 -0.99 -3.02 -4.06
N LEU A 39 -1.48 -3.37 -2.87
CA LEU A 39 -1.10 -4.62 -2.19
C LEU A 39 -1.68 -5.87 -2.87
N ASN A 40 -2.90 -5.79 -3.43
CA ASN A 40 -3.49 -6.92 -4.16
C ASN A 40 -2.86 -7.08 -5.55
N LEU A 41 -2.56 -5.99 -6.26
CA LEU A 41 -1.86 -6.03 -7.55
C LEU A 41 -0.45 -6.60 -7.38
N ALA A 42 0.25 -6.22 -6.30
CA ALA A 42 1.55 -6.79 -5.99
C ALA A 42 1.48 -8.29 -5.69
N ARG A 43 0.43 -8.73 -4.97
CA ARG A 43 0.21 -10.15 -4.68
C ARG A 43 0.08 -11.00 -5.94
N VAL A 44 -0.56 -10.48 -6.99
CA VAL A 44 -0.76 -11.22 -8.26
C VAL A 44 0.32 -10.93 -9.30
N GLY A 45 1.40 -10.21 -8.93
CA GLY A 45 2.51 -9.89 -9.82
C GLY A 45 2.21 -8.82 -10.88
N GLN A 46 1.11 -8.08 -10.75
CA GLN A 46 0.73 -6.98 -11.65
C GLN A 46 1.30 -5.62 -11.23
N LEU A 47 1.90 -5.55 -10.04
CA LEU A 47 2.66 -4.42 -9.54
C LEU A 47 3.91 -4.94 -8.82
N GLU A 48 5.03 -4.24 -8.91
CA GLU A 48 6.22 -4.61 -8.12
C GLU A 48 5.92 -4.41 -6.63
N TYR A 49 6.26 -5.38 -5.77
CA TYR A 49 6.15 -5.22 -4.32
C TYR A 49 6.91 -3.99 -3.81
N LYS A 50 8.02 -3.61 -4.45
CA LYS A 50 8.73 -2.37 -4.13
C LYS A 50 7.81 -1.15 -4.21
N VAL A 51 7.00 -1.03 -5.27
CA VAL A 51 6.09 0.10 -5.47
C VAL A 51 4.98 0.10 -4.42
N ALA A 52 4.36 -1.06 -4.17
CA ALA A 52 3.31 -1.18 -3.16
C ALA A 52 3.82 -0.88 -1.73
N LEU A 53 5.01 -1.39 -1.38
CA LEU A 53 5.65 -1.15 -0.09
C LEU A 53 6.15 0.30 0.04
N ASP A 54 6.62 0.91 -1.04
CA ASP A 54 6.99 2.34 -1.07
C ASP A 54 5.76 3.23 -0.87
N LEU A 55 4.62 2.88 -1.49
CA LEU A 55 3.36 3.60 -1.32
C LEU A 55 2.93 3.64 0.15
N ILE A 56 2.83 2.48 0.80
CA ILE A 56 2.31 2.40 2.19
C ILE A 56 3.23 3.03 3.25
N LYS A 57 4.46 3.46 2.90
CA LYS A 57 5.31 4.23 3.82
C LYS A 57 4.65 5.53 4.28
N TYR A 58 3.72 6.06 3.48
CA TYR A 58 2.97 7.26 3.83
C TYR A 58 2.12 7.09 5.10
N LEU A 59 1.77 5.84 5.48
CA LEU A 59 0.97 5.53 6.66
C LEU A 59 1.56 6.10 7.95
N LYS A 60 2.86 6.39 7.99
CA LYS A 60 3.50 7.11 9.11
C LYS A 60 2.82 8.44 9.45
N ALA A 61 2.20 9.10 8.47
CA ALA A 61 1.47 10.36 8.62
C ALA A 61 -0.06 10.19 8.57
N GLU A 62 -0.58 8.95 8.46
CA GLU A 62 -2.00 8.68 8.31
C GLU A 62 -2.71 8.56 9.66
N TYR A 63 -3.86 9.24 9.80
CA TYR A 63 -4.66 9.26 11.03
C TYR A 63 -6.03 8.60 10.87
N ASP A 64 -6.52 8.43 9.62
CA ASP A 64 -7.81 7.80 9.40
C ASP A 64 -7.75 6.28 9.59
N TYR A 65 -8.79 5.71 10.20
CA TYR A 65 -8.90 4.26 10.42
C TYR A 65 -8.96 3.46 9.10
N ILE A 66 -9.69 3.96 8.10
CA ILE A 66 -10.02 3.21 6.89
C ILE A 66 -8.75 2.83 6.08
N PRO A 67 -7.79 3.74 5.82
CA PRO A 67 -6.53 3.38 5.16
C PRO A 67 -5.65 2.39 5.96
N TRP A 68 -5.56 2.56 7.28
CA TRP A 68 -4.87 1.60 8.15
C TRP A 68 -5.49 0.20 8.09
N TYR A 69 -6.81 0.11 8.08
CA TYR A 69 -7.51 -1.16 7.94
C TYR A 69 -7.15 -1.86 6.62
N SER A 70 -7.18 -1.15 5.48
CA SER A 70 -6.75 -1.69 4.18
C SER A 70 -5.30 -2.19 4.23
N ALA A 71 -4.40 -1.43 4.87
CA ALA A 71 -3.00 -1.81 5.01
C ALA A 71 -2.84 -3.11 5.81
N PHE A 72 -3.51 -3.23 6.96
CA PHE A 72 -3.44 -4.43 7.78
C PHE A 72 -3.97 -5.67 7.06
N GLN A 73 -5.03 -5.55 6.26
CA GLN A 73 -5.53 -6.66 5.45
C GLN A 73 -4.47 -7.14 4.43
N GLY A 74 -3.82 -6.21 3.74
CA GLY A 74 -2.79 -6.55 2.76
C GLY A 74 -1.50 -7.09 3.42
N LEU A 75 -1.04 -6.46 4.50
CA LEU A 75 0.14 -6.89 5.26
C LEU A 75 -0.06 -8.22 5.98
N GLY A 76 -1.28 -8.54 6.42
CA GLY A 76 -1.59 -9.83 7.03
C GLY A 76 -1.32 -11.00 6.09
N PHE A 77 -1.47 -10.82 4.78
CA PHE A 77 -1.04 -11.81 3.79
C PHE A 77 0.49 -11.97 3.78
N LEU A 78 1.24 -10.87 3.73
CA LEU A 78 2.70 -10.90 3.75
C LEU A 78 3.22 -11.54 5.04
N GLN A 79 2.63 -11.20 6.19
CA GLN A 79 2.96 -11.81 7.47
C GLN A 79 2.84 -13.34 7.40
N ARG A 80 1.75 -13.87 6.85
CA ARG A 80 1.54 -15.33 6.72
C ARG A 80 2.56 -15.98 5.79
N VAL A 81 2.86 -15.36 4.65
CA VAL A 81 3.80 -15.92 3.67
C VAL A 81 5.25 -15.84 4.17
N LEU A 82 5.60 -14.76 4.87
CA LEU A 82 6.95 -14.52 5.34
C LEU A 82 7.24 -15.20 6.68
N ALA A 83 6.24 -15.65 7.44
CA ALA A 83 6.41 -16.17 8.81
C ALA A 83 7.47 -17.28 8.95
N SER A 84 7.62 -18.15 7.96
CA SER A 84 8.60 -19.24 7.96
C SER A 84 9.92 -18.90 7.26
N SER A 85 10.04 -17.68 6.73
CA SER A 85 11.20 -17.25 5.95
C SER A 85 12.28 -16.64 6.82
N LYS A 86 13.54 -16.76 6.40
CA LYS A 86 14.68 -16.10 7.06
C LYS A 86 14.57 -14.58 7.06
N ILE A 87 13.80 -14.00 6.14
CA ILE A 87 13.62 -12.55 5.99
C ILE A 87 12.50 -11.99 6.89
N TYR A 88 11.78 -12.83 7.63
CA TYR A 88 10.69 -12.39 8.51
C TYR A 88 11.14 -11.36 9.55
N SER A 89 12.39 -11.46 10.02
CA SER A 89 12.98 -10.50 10.97
C SER A 89 13.01 -9.07 10.44
N ASN A 90 13.10 -8.89 9.12
CA ASN A 90 13.12 -7.56 8.48
C ASN A 90 11.71 -7.01 8.24
N PHE A 91 10.70 -7.87 8.32
CA PHE A 91 9.29 -7.50 8.14
C PHE A 91 8.62 -7.07 9.45
N LYS A 92 9.08 -7.63 10.58
CA LYS A 92 8.55 -7.34 11.93
C LYS A 92 8.83 -5.90 12.38
#